data_AF-A0A497KLV4-F1
#
_entry.id   AF-A0A497KLV4-F1
#
_cell.length_a   1.000
_cell.length_b   1.000
_cell.length_c   1.000
_cell.angle_alpha   90.00
_cell.angle_beta   90.00
_cell.angle_gamma   90.00
#
_symmetry.space_group_name_H-M   'P 1'
#
loop_
_entity.id
_entity.type
_entity.pdbx_description
1 polymer ?
#
loop_
_entity_poly.entity_id
_entity_poly.type
_entity_poly.pdbx_seq_one_letter_code
_entity_poly.pdbx_strand_id
1 'polypeptide(L)'
;MKFTYMPAKELIILEMVKYTLEQLAQTSALIQETGRPMILNWAEGIAFYHSPMPFNTKELLKERKDGKIYWASVMYAVMPMFLR
;
A
#
# COMPACT_ATOMS: atom_id res chain seq x y z
N MET A 1 8.15 -3.27 30.76
CA MET A 1 7.34 -3.43 29.53
C MET A 1 8.18 -4.14 28.49
N LYS A 2 7.64 -5.14 27.77
CA LYS A 2 8.38 -5.91 26.75
C LYS A 2 7.85 -5.56 25.37
N PHE A 3 8.76 -5.22 24.45
CA PHE A 3 8.46 -4.98 23.04
C PHE A 3 9.14 -6.04 22.19
N THR A 4 8.46 -6.53 21.16
CA THR A 4 9.03 -7.47 20.18
C THR A 4 8.86 -6.86 18.79
N TYR A 5 9.97 -6.65 18.08
CA TYR A 5 9.95 -6.26 16.67
C TYR A 5 9.89 -7.52 15.81
N MET A 6 8.89 -7.60 14.92
CA MET A 6 8.69 -8.70 13.98
C MET A 6 8.39 -8.12 12.60
N PRO A 7 9.41 -7.93 11.74
CA PRO A 7 9.17 -7.43 10.39
C PRO A 7 8.41 -8.44 9.54
N ALA A 8 7.71 -7.93 8.52
CA ALA A 8 7.19 -8.78 7.47
C ALA A 8 8.35 -9.51 6.76
N LYS A 9 8.13 -10.78 6.43
CA LYS A 9 9.07 -11.61 5.68
C LYS A 9 8.75 -11.62 4.19
N GLU A 10 7.47 -11.44 3.85
CA GLU A 10 6.98 -11.48 2.48
C GLU A 10 5.80 -10.52 2.32
N LEU A 11 5.79 -9.79 1.20
CA LEU A 11 4.67 -8.96 0.77
C LEU A 11 4.18 -9.46 -0.59
N ILE A 12 2.89 -9.77 -0.68
CA ILE A 12 2.23 -10.25 -1.89
C ILE A 12 1.25 -9.17 -2.32
N ILE A 13 1.41 -8.73 -3.55
CA ILE A 13 0.56 -7.70 -4.14
C ILE A 13 -0.22 -8.38 -5.27
N LEU A 14 -1.54 -8.42 -5.14
CA LEU A 14 -2.38 -9.13 -6.10
C LEU A 14 -2.59 -8.32 -7.38
N GLU A 15 -2.79 -7.01 -7.24
CA GLU A 15 -2.96 -6.10 -8.36
C GLU A 15 -2.00 -4.90 -8.26
N MET A 16 -1.38 -4.54 -9.38
CA MET A 16 -0.49 -3.38 -9.45
C MET A 16 -0.85 -2.54 -10.66
N VAL A 17 -1.08 -1.25 -10.43
CA VAL A 17 -1.38 -0.28 -11.47
C VAL A 17 -0.39 0.87 -11.38
N LYS A 18 0.36 1.06 -12.46
CA LYS A 18 1.26 2.21 -12.62
C LYS A 18 0.53 3.36 -13.28
N TYR A 19 0.63 4.54 -12.68
CA TYR A 19 0.10 5.79 -13.20
C TYR A 19 1.22 6.80 -13.46
N THR A 20 0.90 7.86 -14.21
CA THR A 20 1.61 9.13 -14.05
C THR A 20 1.26 9.77 -12.70
N LEU A 21 2.06 10.73 -12.23
CA LEU A 21 1.73 11.45 -10.98
C LEU A 21 0.38 12.16 -11.06
N GLU A 22 0.08 12.76 -12.21
CA GLU A 22 -1.19 13.45 -12.44
C GLU A 22 -2.37 12.49 -12.36
N GLN A 23 -2.28 11.34 -13.04
CA GLN A 23 -3.31 10.30 -12.98
C GLN A 23 -3.49 9.78 -11.55
N LEU A 24 -2.39 9.51 -10.84
CA LEU A 24 -2.45 9.06 -9.45
C LEU A 24 -3.15 10.10 -8.56
N ALA A 25 -2.83 11.39 -8.72
CA ALA A 25 -3.46 12.47 -7.97
C ALA A 25 -4.97 12.60 -8.28
N GLN A 26 -5.35 12.57 -9.56
CA GLN A 26 -6.75 12.64 -9.99
C GLN A 26 -7.55 11.44 -9.49
N THR A 27 -7.04 10.21 -9.64
CA THR A 27 -7.69 9.01 -9.12
C THR A 27 -7.81 9.05 -7.59
N SER A 28 -6.79 9.56 -6.90
CA SER A 28 -6.82 9.73 -5.45
C SER A 28 -7.87 10.74 -4.99
N ALA A 29 -8.05 11.83 -5.73
CA ALA A 29 -9.08 12.84 -5.46
C ALA A 29 -10.49 12.25 -5.62
N LEU A 30 -10.75 11.55 -6.73
CA LEU A 30 -12.04 10.91 -7.00
C LEU A 30 -12.44 9.90 -5.92
N ILE A 31 -11.49 9.11 -5.42
CA ILE A 31 -11.79 8.15 -4.34
C ILE A 31 -12.07 8.89 -3.02
N GLN A 32 -11.38 9.99 -2.71
CA GLN A 32 -11.67 10.79 -1.52
C GLN A 32 -13.08 11.40 -1.55
N GLU A 33 -13.57 11.80 -2.73
CA GLU A 33 -14.95 12.29 -2.91
C GLU A 33 -16.01 11.24 -2.55
N THR A 34 -15.67 9.94 -2.59
CA THR A 34 -16.56 8.87 -2.13
C THR A 34 -16.66 8.75 -0.59
N GLY A 35 -16.02 9.66 0.15
CA GLY A 35 -15.95 9.64 1.62
C GLY A 35 -14.96 8.62 2.18
N ARG A 36 -14.15 8.00 1.32
CA ARG A 36 -13.11 7.04 1.75
C ARG A 36 -11.81 7.78 2.03
N PRO A 37 -11.26 7.71 3.25
CA PRO A 37 -9.96 8.30 3.53
C PRO A 37 -8.89 7.59 2.70
N MET A 38 -8.11 8.36 1.95
CA MET A 38 -6.96 7.87 1.23
C MET A 38 -5.71 8.59 1.69
N ILE A 39 -4.67 7.82 2.00
CA ILE A 39 -3.36 8.34 2.33
C ILE A 39 -2.38 7.86 1.27
N LEU A 40 -1.83 8.80 0.50
CA LEU A 40 -0.70 8.52 -0.37
C LEU A 40 0.56 8.41 0.48
N ASN A 41 1.24 7.28 0.34
CA ASN A 41 2.53 7.00 0.94
C ASN A 41 3.63 7.36 -0.05
N TRP A 42 4.85 7.56 0.47
CA TRP A 42 6.03 7.79 -0.34
C TRP A 42 7.24 7.09 0.28
N ALA A 43 7.96 6.32 -0.53
CA ALA A 43 9.24 5.73 -0.17
C ALA A 43 10.08 5.55 -1.44
N GLU A 44 11.41 5.72 -1.35
CA GLU A 44 12.36 5.40 -2.43
C GLU A 44 11.95 5.96 -3.81
N GLY A 45 11.45 7.21 -3.85
CA GLY A 45 11.03 7.85 -5.11
C GLY A 45 9.70 7.35 -5.68
N ILE A 46 8.95 6.51 -4.98
CA ILE A 46 7.63 6.01 -5.42
C ILE A 46 6.53 6.56 -4.53
N ALA A 47 5.59 7.31 -5.12
CA ALA A 47 4.33 7.67 -4.48
C ALA A 47 3.32 6.54 -4.72
N PHE A 48 2.61 6.10 -3.68
CA PHE A 48 1.68 4.99 -3.81
C PHE A 48 0.56 4.99 -2.78
N TYR A 49 -0.57 4.42 -3.17
CA TYR A 49 -1.62 3.96 -2.26
C TYR A 49 -1.69 2.44 -2.36
N HIS A 50 -1.81 1.75 -1.22
CA HIS A 50 -2.07 0.32 -1.19
C HIS A 50 -3.42 0.06 -0.53
N SER A 51 -4.20 -0.84 -1.11
CA SER A 51 -5.40 -1.37 -0.47
C SER A 51 -5.03 -2.65 0.29
N PRO A 52 -5.21 -2.70 1.63
CA PRO A 52 -4.91 -3.91 2.38
C PRO A 52 -5.93 -4.99 2.07
N MET A 53 -5.49 -6.24 1.98
CA MET A 53 -6.43 -7.36 2.01
C MET A 53 -6.94 -7.55 3.45
N PRO A 54 -8.26 -7.62 3.68
CA PRO A 54 -8.81 -7.82 5.02
C PRO A 54 -8.43 -9.21 5.57
N PHE A 55 -7.94 -9.27 6.80
CA PHE A 55 -7.62 -10.52 7.50
C PHE A 55 -8.87 -11.10 8.17
N ASN A 56 -9.91 -11.38 7.39
CA ASN A 56 -11.22 -11.82 7.90
C ASN A 56 -11.34 -13.35 8.09
N THR A 57 -10.31 -14.12 7.71
CA THR A 57 -10.25 -15.58 7.91
C THR A 57 -9.13 -16.00 8.86
N LYS A 58 -9.25 -17.19 9.46
CA LYS A 58 -8.23 -17.74 10.38
C LYS A 58 -6.92 -18.03 9.63
N GLU A 59 -7.03 -18.43 8.37
CA GLU A 59 -5.94 -18.73 7.47
C GLU A 59 -5.09 -17.48 7.22
N LEU A 60 -5.72 -16.37 6.80
CA LEU A 60 -5.03 -15.10 6.55
C LEU A 60 -4.41 -14.51 7.82
N LEU A 61 -5.06 -14.68 8.98
CA LEU A 61 -4.50 -14.28 10.28
C LEU A 61 -3.26 -15.09 10.65
N LYS A 62 -3.24 -16.39 10.36
CA LYS A 62 -2.07 -17.25 10.59
C LYS A 62 -0.91 -16.82 9.71
N GLU A 63 -1.15 -16.65 8.41
CA GLU A 63 -0.12 -16.19 7.47
C GLU A 63 0.47 -14.83 7.87
N ARG A 64 -0.37 -13.89 8.33
CA ARG A 64 0.09 -12.59 8.84
C ARG A 64 0.99 -12.73 10.07
N LYS A 65 0.66 -13.63 11.01
CA LYS A 65 1.51 -13.90 12.19
C LYS A 65 2.85 -14.52 11.81
N ASP A 66 2.87 -15.32 10.74
CA ASP A 66 4.09 -15.97 10.24
C ASP A 66 4.98 -15.00 9.44
N GLY A 67 4.47 -13.79 9.15
CA GLY A 67 5.20 -12.69 8.53
C GLY A 67 4.78 -12.37 7.09
N LYS A 68 3.69 -12.96 6.59
CA LYS A 68 3.21 -12.79 5.21
C LYS A 68 2.11 -11.73 5.15
N ILE A 69 2.30 -10.69 4.35
CA ILE A 69 1.35 -9.59 4.18
C ILE A 69 0.78 -9.61 2.76
N TYR A 70 -0.53 -9.33 2.65
CA TYR A 70 -1.21 -9.21 1.38
C TYR A 70 -1.75 -7.80 1.19
N TRP A 71 -1.44 -7.23 0.03
CA TRP A 71 -2.11 -6.05 -0.50
C TRP A 71 -3.01 -6.49 -1.64
N ALA A 72 -4.28 -6.12 -1.55
CA ALA A 72 -5.25 -6.39 -2.60
C ALA A 72 -4.84 -5.65 -3.88
N SER A 73 -4.44 -4.39 -3.75
CA SER A 73 -3.92 -3.61 -4.88
C SER A 73 -2.92 -2.55 -4.45
N VAL A 74 -2.09 -2.11 -5.40
CA VAL A 74 -1.27 -0.91 -5.31
C VAL A 74 -1.48 -0.04 -6.54
N MET A 75 -1.78 1.23 -6.31
CA MET A 75 -1.69 2.29 -7.32
C MET A 75 -0.44 3.09 -7.04
N TYR A 76 0.45 3.24 -8.01
CA TYR A 76 1.74 3.92 -7.79
C TYR A 76 2.20 4.75 -8.98
N ALA A 77 3.05 5.72 -8.70
CA ALA A 77 3.71 6.55 -9.68
C ALA A 77 5.15 6.85 -9.23
N VAL A 78 6.04 7.01 -10.21
CA VAL A 78 7.41 7.46 -9.96
C VAL A 78 7.37 8.96 -9.69
N MET A 79 7.87 9.37 -8.53
CA MET A 79 8.16 10.77 -8.24
C MET A 79 9.43 11.17 -8.98
N PRO A 80 9.45 12.31 -9.70
CA PRO A 80 10.69 12.89 -10.19
C PRO A 80 11.61 13.09 -8.99
N MET A 81 12.75 12.39 -8.97
CA MET A 81 13.79 12.74 -8.03
C MET A 81 14.35 14.08 -8.49
N PHE A 82 13.96 15.15 -7.82
CA PHE A 82 14.71 16.38 -7.90
C PHE A 82 16.05 16.12 -7.21
N LEU A 83 17.07 15.74 -7.99
CA LEU A 83 18.46 15.85 -7.57
C LEU A 83 18.66 17.32 -7.18
N ARG A 84 18.81 17.57 -5.87
CA ARG A 84 19.27 18.86 -5.34
C ARG A 84 20.78 18.95 -5.51
#